data_AF-A0A108U731-F1
#
_entry.id   AF-A0A108U731-F1
#
_cell.length_a   1.000
_cell.length_b   1.000
_cell.length_c   1.000
_cell.angle_alpha   90.00
_cell.angle_beta   90.00
_cell.angle_gamma   90.00
#
_symmetry.space_group_name_H-M   'P 1'
#
loop_
_entity.id
_entity.type
_entity.pdbx_description
1 polymer ?
#
loop_
_entity_poly.entity_id
_entity_poly.type
_entity_poly.pdbx_seq_one_letter_code
_entity_poly.pdbx_strand_id
1 'polypeptide(L)'
;MSKAASKGALEALHNKLATTLAEALDGLDASEKGTAAILNVARQFLKDNNVEAAPREGQPLGALAEKVAQFPFDPAEDTRAH
;
A
#
# COMPACT_ATOMS: atom_id res chain seq x y z
N MET A 1 -21.05 23.58 -0.58
CA MET A 1 -20.43 22.89 -1.73
C MET A 1 -19.31 22.00 -1.19
N SER A 2 -19.54 20.69 -1.10
CA SER A 2 -18.43 19.75 -0.87
C SER A 2 -17.51 19.85 -2.09
N LYS A 3 -16.28 20.36 -1.90
CA LYS A 3 -15.26 20.34 -2.96
C LYS A 3 -14.76 18.90 -3.07
N ALA A 4 -15.52 18.05 -3.75
CA ALA A 4 -15.01 16.77 -4.20
C ALA A 4 -13.76 17.05 -5.06
N ALA A 5 -12.64 16.42 -4.71
CA ALA A 5 -11.40 16.54 -5.49
C ALA A 5 -11.66 16.05 -6.93
N SER A 6 -11.01 16.68 -7.91
CA SER A 6 -11.12 16.23 -9.30
C SER A 6 -10.50 14.84 -9.45
N LYS A 7 -10.96 14.05 -10.43
CA LYS A 7 -10.43 12.70 -10.70
C LYS A 7 -8.91 12.70 -10.88
N GLY A 8 -8.37 13.67 -11.61
CA GLY A 8 -6.92 13.81 -11.79
C GLY A 8 -6.15 14.17 -10.51
N ALA A 9 -6.74 14.95 -9.61
CA ALA A 9 -6.13 15.26 -8.32
C ALA A 9 -6.08 14.02 -7.39
N LEU A 10 -7.12 13.18 -7.43
CA LEU A 10 -7.14 11.90 -6.71
C LEU A 10 -6.11 10.92 -7.27
N GLU A 11 -6.00 10.82 -8.60
CA GLU A 11 -5.00 9.97 -9.25
C GLU A 11 -3.56 10.38 -8.89
N ALA A 12 -3.26 11.69 -8.93
CA ALA A 12 -1.95 12.20 -8.51
C ALA A 12 -1.66 11.92 -7.03
N LEU A 13 -2.68 12.02 -6.17
CA LEU A 13 -2.55 11.70 -4.75
C LEU A 13 -2.28 10.20 -4.54
N HIS A 14 -3.00 9.33 -5.24
CA HIS A 14 -2.80 7.88 -5.17
C HIS A 14 -1.40 7.49 -5.61
N ASN A 15 -0.91 8.06 -6.71
CA ASN A 15 0.46 7.82 -7.18
C ASN A 15 1.49 8.26 -6.13
N LYS A 16 1.32 9.46 -5.57
CA LYS A 16 2.24 9.96 -4.54
C LYS A 16 2.24 9.08 -3.29
N LEU A 17 1.06 8.68 -2.82
CA LEU A 17 0.95 7.84 -1.63
C LEU A 17 1.54 6.44 -1.87
N ALA A 18 1.32 5.85 -3.05
CA ALA A 18 1.92 4.58 -3.42
C ALA A 18 3.45 4.64 -3.41
N THR A 19 4.03 5.68 -4.01
CA THR A 19 5.48 5.91 -4.02
C THR A 19 6.03 6.10 -2.61
N THR A 20 5.41 6.95 -1.79
CA THR A 20 5.87 7.20 -0.41
C THR A 20 5.81 5.93 0.45
N LEU A 21 4.76 5.12 0.31
CA LEU A 21 4.67 3.84 1.01
C LEU A 21 5.74 2.86 0.53
N ALA A 22 6.02 2.83 -0.77
CA ALA A 22 7.05 1.95 -1.33
C ALA A 22 8.46 2.33 -0.84
N GLU A 23 8.77 3.63 -0.79
CA GLU A 23 10.03 4.15 -0.24
C GLU A 23 10.15 3.87 1.27
N ALA A 24 9.04 3.98 2.01
CA ALA A 24 9.04 3.63 3.43
C ALA A 24 9.38 2.14 3.65
N LEU A 25 8.87 1.25 2.79
CA LEU A 25 9.17 -0.19 2.86
C LEU A 25 10.63 -0.51 2.51
N ASP A 26 11.27 0.24 1.63
CA ASP A 26 12.69 0.03 1.28
C ASP A 26 13.65 0.28 2.45
N GLY A 27 13.25 1.14 3.39
CA GLY A 27 14.03 1.46 4.59
C GLY A 27 13.68 0.65 5.82
N LEU A 28 12.69 -0.26 5.76
CA LEU A 28 12.18 -0.96 6.94
C LEU A 28 12.89 -2.30 7.16
N ASP A 29 13.41 -2.49 8.36
CA ASP A 29 13.78 -3.81 8.86
C ASP A 29 12.53 -4.51 9.43
N ALA A 30 12.32 -5.78 9.09
CA ALA A 30 11.21 -6.58 9.59
C ALA A 30 11.22 -6.72 11.13
N SER A 31 12.36 -6.51 11.77
CA SER A 31 12.55 -6.53 13.22
C SER A 31 12.30 -5.17 13.90
N GLU A 32 12.14 -4.09 13.15
CA GLU A 32 11.91 -2.76 13.71
C GLU A 32 10.47 -2.55 14.20
N LYS A 33 10.35 -1.83 15.33
CA LYS A 33 9.05 -1.42 15.86
C LYS A 33 8.41 -0.39 14.93
N GLY A 34 7.26 -0.74 14.37
CA GLY A 34 6.49 0.12 13.47
C GLY A 34 6.35 -0.43 12.05
N THR A 35 7.19 -1.39 11.67
CA THR A 35 7.14 -2.06 10.36
C THR A 35 5.78 -2.71 10.09
N ALA A 36 5.21 -3.41 11.08
CA ALA A 36 3.89 -4.02 10.95
C ALA A 36 2.76 -2.99 10.72
N ALA A 37 2.84 -1.81 11.36
CA ALA A 37 1.84 -0.76 11.18
C ALA A 37 1.90 -0.17 9.77
N ILE A 38 3.11 0.09 9.25
CA ILE A 38 3.31 0.61 7.89
C ILE A 38 2.86 -0.44 6.85
N LEU A 39 3.17 -1.72 7.07
CA LEU A 39 2.74 -2.81 6.20
C LEU A 39 1.22 -2.96 6.15
N ASN A 40 0.53 -2.83 7.28
CA ASN A 40 -0.94 -2.87 7.32
C ASN A 40 -1.55 -1.70 6.55
N VAL A 41 -1.00 -0.48 6.69
CA VAL A 41 -1.45 0.68 5.91
C VAL A 41 -1.24 0.45 4.42
N ALA A 42 -0.09 -0.08 4.01
CA ALA A 42 0.19 -0.38 2.60
C ALA A 42 -0.78 -1.43 2.02
N ARG A 43 -1.09 -2.49 2.78
CA ARG A 43 -2.06 -3.51 2.37
C ARG A 43 -3.47 -2.94 2.21
N GLN A 44 -3.95 -2.20 3.20
CA GLN A 44 -5.29 -1.61 3.14
C GLN A 44 -5.37 -0.62 1.97
N PHE A 45 -4.33 0.17 1.75
CA PHE A 45 -4.26 1.09 0.61
C PHE A 45 -4.33 0.36 -0.74
N LEU A 46 -3.62 -0.76 -0.90
CA LEU A 46 -3.69 -1.59 -2.11
C LEU A 46 -5.09 -2.19 -2.31
N LYS A 47 -5.70 -2.71 -1.23
CA LYS A 47 -7.06 -3.28 -1.23
C LYS A 47 -8.12 -2.24 -1.60
N ASP A 48 -8.05 -1.05 -1.01
CA ASP A 48 -8.97 0.07 -1.27
C ASP A 48 -8.88 0.58 -2.73
N ASN A 49 -7.76 0.30 -3.40
CA ASN A 49 -7.53 0.67 -4.80
C ASN A 49 -7.71 -0.50 -5.78
N ASN A 50 -8.38 -1.60 -5.36
CA ASN A 50 -8.63 -2.80 -6.16
C ASN A 50 -7.37 -3.43 -6.78
N VAL A 51 -6.22 -3.31 -6.11
CA VAL A 51 -4.97 -3.95 -6.54
C VAL A 51 -4.97 -5.39 -6.01
N GLU A 52 -5.97 -6.19 -6.41
CA GLU A 52 -6.17 -7.53 -5.83
C GLU A 52 -5.59 -8.67 -6.67
N ALA A 53 -5.15 -8.46 -7.93
CA ALA A 53 -4.79 -9.61 -8.77
C ALA A 53 -3.74 -9.43 -9.88
N ALA A 54 -3.25 -8.22 -10.14
CA ALA A 54 -2.13 -8.04 -11.06
C ALA A 54 -1.48 -6.67 -10.83
N PRO A 55 -0.23 -6.61 -10.33
CA PRO A 55 0.59 -5.43 -10.50
C PRO A 55 0.61 -5.11 -12.00
N ARG A 56 0.03 -3.98 -12.40
CA ARG A 56 0.30 -3.48 -13.76
C ARG A 56 1.76 -3.06 -13.73
N GLU A 57 2.63 -3.90 -14.29
CA GLU A 57 4.06 -3.66 -14.39
C GLU A 57 4.32 -2.20 -14.82
N GLY A 58 5.17 -1.49 -14.08
CA GLY A 58 5.52 -0.09 -14.35
C GLY A 58 4.63 0.98 -13.71
N GLN A 59 3.66 0.63 -12.86
CA GLN A 59 2.83 1.59 -12.11
C GLN A 59 3.21 1.68 -10.62
N PRO A 60 3.10 2.85 -9.96
CA PRO A 60 3.45 3.04 -8.54
C PRO A 60 2.77 2.05 -7.58
N LEU A 61 1.50 1.74 -7.84
CA LEU A 61 0.74 0.76 -7.07
C LEU A 61 1.26 -0.68 -7.25
N GLY A 62 1.75 -1.01 -8.44
CA GLY A 62 2.35 -2.32 -8.72
C GLY A 62 3.67 -2.51 -7.96
N ALA A 63 4.54 -1.49 -8.00
CA ALA A 63 5.79 -1.49 -7.26
C ALA A 63 5.57 -1.62 -5.74
N LEU A 64 4.53 -0.96 -5.19
CA LEU A 64 4.15 -1.12 -3.79
C LEU A 64 3.70 -2.56 -3.48
N ALA A 65 2.87 -3.15 -4.34
CA ALA A 65 2.39 -4.52 -4.17
C ALA A 65 3.53 -5.55 -4.16
N GLU A 66 4.50 -5.41 -5.07
CA GLU A 66 5.69 -6.26 -5.12
C GLU A 66 6.51 -6.19 -3.84
N LYS A 67 6.70 -4.99 -3.28
CA LYS A 67 7.44 -4.80 -2.02
C LYS A 67 6.69 -5.43 -0.84
N VAL A 68 5.38 -5.18 -0.73
CA VAL A 68 4.56 -5.77 0.34
C VAL A 68 4.62 -7.31 0.30
N ALA A 69 4.64 -7.91 -0.89
CA ALA A 69 4.72 -9.36 -1.05
C ALA A 69 6.05 -9.99 -0.59
N GLN A 70 7.12 -9.19 -0.41
CA GLN A 70 8.41 -9.67 0.09
C GLN A 70 8.43 -9.87 1.61
N PHE A 71 7.46 -9.31 2.34
CA PHE A 71 7.39 -9.43 3.78
C PHE A 71 6.62 -10.70 4.19
N PRO A 72 7.15 -11.51 5.12
CA PRO A 72 6.46 -12.70 5.61
C PRO A 72 5.30 -12.27 6.51
N PHE A 73 4.10 -12.19 5.92
CA PHE A 73 2.86 -11.94 6.66
C PHE A 73 1.92 -13.12 6.49
N ASP A 74 1.37 -13.61 7.60
CA ASP A 74 0.27 -14.58 7.58
C ASP A 74 -1.03 -13.85 7.20
N PRO A 75 -1.64 -14.12 6.03
CA PRO A 75 -2.91 -13.52 5.64
C PRO A 75 -4.04 -13.82 6.63
N ALA A 76 -3.94 -14.89 7.43
CA ALA A 76 -4.95 -15.30 8.38
C ALA A 76 -5.02 -14.40 9.64
N GLU A 77 -3.94 -13.72 10.02
CA GLU A 77 -3.91 -12.79 11.17
C GLU A 77 -4.77 -11.53 10.92
N ASP A 78 -4.83 -11.06 9.67
CA ASP A 78 -5.57 -9.86 9.25
C ASP A 78 -7.11 -10.04 9.37
N THR A 79 -7.58 -11.28 9.41
CA THR A 79 -9.01 -11.61 9.54
C THR A 79 -9.48 -11.81 10.98
N ARG A 80 -8.57 -11.82 11.96
CA ARG A 80 -8.89 -12.11 13.38
C ARG A 80 -9.14 -10.87 14.24
N ALA A 81 -9.00 -9.66 13.70
CA ALA A 81 -9.21 -8.42 14.42
C ALA A 81 -10.44 -7.65 13.94
N HIS A 82 -11.62 -8.28 13.98
CA HIS A 82 -12.91 -7.58 13.93
C HIS A 82 -13.90 -8.22 14.91
#